data_AF-A0A511TD13-F1
#
_entry.id   AF-A0A511TD13-F1
#
_cell.length_a   1.000
_cell.length_b   1.000
_cell.length_c   1.000
_cell.angle_alpha   90.00
_cell.angle_beta   90.00
_cell.angle_gamma   90.00
#
_symmetry.space_group_name_H-M   'P 1'
#
loop_
_entity.id
_entity.type
_entity.pdbx_description
1 polymer ?
#
loop_
_entity_poly.entity_id
_entity_poly.type
_entity_poly.pdbx_seq_one_letter_code
_entity_poly.pdbx_strand_id
1 'polypeptide(L)'
;MLTLVMLTLLAAPPVEVEVFVPLCDNALIECGRAAAGAPRALETNLYWGAMYGAERFLSRAPGFKVVSREPGPEGSVVLRELVLERTPARGERPVRLRLHAYAGDAIDTALEDFLRAAAGASRADLLVWAGHDRLMDREPPQVKMPPGATPRPVVVLACMSEQYFGPVLKALGSTPIALTRTLMAPEAYLLEALASTVARHGPTEPKALRTALVEAYARYQRISPRAAGSVFSKLVAP
;
A
#
# COMPACT_ATOMS: atom_id res chain seq x y z
N MET A 1 -8.12 35.05 -41.37
CA MET A 1 -7.80 33.68 -40.91
C MET A 1 -7.64 33.74 -39.40
N LEU A 2 -8.55 33.12 -38.65
CA LEU A 2 -8.51 33.09 -37.19
C LEU A 2 -7.71 31.86 -36.78
N THR A 3 -6.49 32.06 -36.27
CA THR A 3 -5.62 30.96 -35.83
C THR A 3 -6.16 30.41 -34.51
N LEU A 4 -6.84 29.26 -34.56
CA LEU A 4 -7.30 28.53 -33.39
C LEU A 4 -6.07 27.95 -32.68
N VAL A 5 -5.61 28.60 -31.61
CA VAL A 5 -4.59 28.04 -30.73
C VAL A 5 -5.26 26.89 -29.95
N MET A 6 -5.06 25.66 -30.41
CA MET A 6 -5.41 24.48 -29.63
C MET A 6 -4.49 24.42 -28.42
N LEU A 7 -4.99 24.90 -27.28
CA LEU A 7 -4.35 24.70 -25.99
C LEU A 7 -4.52 23.22 -25.63
N THR A 8 -3.55 22.38 -26.01
CA THR A 8 -3.48 21.00 -25.51
C THR A 8 -3.23 21.06 -24.00
N LEU A 9 -4.30 20.94 -23.22
CA LEU A 9 -4.23 20.61 -21.80
C LEU A 9 -3.55 19.25 -21.67
N LEU A 10 -2.23 19.25 -21.49
CA LEU A 10 -1.49 18.08 -21.05
C LEU A 10 -2.06 17.69 -19.68
N ALA A 11 -2.86 16.63 -19.64
CA ALA A 11 -3.34 16.07 -18.39
C ALA A 11 -2.11 15.73 -17.53
N ALA A 12 -2.10 16.20 -16.27
CA ALA A 12 -1.02 15.86 -15.35
C ALA A 12 -0.88 14.33 -15.25
N PRO A 13 0.35 13.79 -15.26
CA PRO A 13 0.53 12.34 -15.12
C PRO A 13 -0.09 11.83 -13.82
N PRO A 14 -0.57 10.58 -13.79
CA PRO A 14 -1.08 9.97 -12.57
C PRO A 14 0.00 9.93 -11.50
N VAL A 15 -0.43 10.07 -10.25
CA VAL A 15 0.41 9.70 -9.10
C VAL A 15 0.51 8.18 -9.08
N GLU A 16 1.73 7.66 -9.15
CA GLU A 16 2.00 6.22 -9.18
C GLU A 16 2.16 5.69 -7.75
N VAL A 17 1.27 4.77 -7.35
CA VAL A 17 1.30 4.10 -6.04
C VAL A 17 1.61 2.63 -6.26
N GLU A 18 2.72 2.15 -5.69
CA GLU A 18 3.13 0.75 -5.75
C GLU A 18 2.86 0.07 -4.40
N VAL A 19 2.15 -1.05 -4.42
CA VAL A 19 1.67 -1.73 -3.22
C VAL A 19 2.20 -3.16 -3.19
N PHE A 20 2.81 -3.53 -2.08
CA PHE A 20 3.37 -4.84 -1.80
C PHE A 20 2.42 -5.54 -0.83
N VAL A 21 1.73 -6.58 -1.32
CA VAL A 21 0.74 -7.33 -0.55
C VAL A 21 1.23 -8.78 -0.41
N PRO A 22 1.98 -9.13 0.64
CA PRO A 22 2.19 -10.52 0.97
C PRO A 22 0.86 -11.14 1.40
N LEU A 23 0.50 -12.25 0.76
CA LEU A 23 -0.68 -13.03 1.12
C LEU A 23 -0.55 -13.51 2.57
N CYS A 24 -1.68 -13.59 3.28
CA CYS A 24 -1.70 -14.13 4.64
C CYS A 24 -1.31 -15.61 4.62
N ASP A 25 -0.49 -16.04 5.58
CA ASP A 25 -0.06 -17.42 5.74
C ASP A 25 -0.29 -17.88 7.18
N ASN A 26 -1.12 -18.92 7.37
CA ASN A 26 -1.40 -19.51 8.66
C ASN A 26 -0.17 -20.15 9.34
N ALA A 27 0.91 -20.39 8.60
CA ALA A 27 2.18 -20.81 9.19
C ALA A 27 2.92 -19.66 9.91
N LEU A 28 2.55 -18.40 9.62
CA LEU A 28 3.21 -17.20 10.15
C LEU A 28 2.31 -16.40 11.10
N ILE A 29 1.02 -16.29 10.79
CA ILE A 29 0.06 -15.52 11.57
C ILE A 29 -1.34 -16.15 11.47
N GLU A 30 -2.17 -16.00 12.50
CA GLU A 30 -3.55 -16.47 12.44
C GLU A 30 -4.38 -15.65 11.44
N CYS A 31 -4.69 -16.25 10.29
CA CYS A 31 -5.50 -15.65 9.21
C CYS A 31 -7.00 -15.99 9.34
N GLY A 32 -7.41 -16.58 10.46
CA GLY A 32 -8.73 -17.18 10.64
C GLY A 32 -8.83 -18.56 9.99
N ARG A 33 -9.74 -18.73 9.02
CA ARG A 33 -9.98 -20.05 8.40
C ARG A 33 -8.81 -20.48 7.50
N ALA A 34 -8.63 -21.80 7.34
CA ALA A 34 -7.56 -22.39 6.54
C ALA A 34 -7.40 -21.76 5.14
N ALA A 35 -8.51 -21.58 4.40
CA ALA A 35 -8.48 -20.99 3.06
C ALA A 35 -8.06 -19.50 3.01
N ALA A 36 -8.24 -18.76 4.11
CA ALA A 36 -7.87 -17.33 4.19
C ALA A 36 -6.38 -17.14 4.44
N GLY A 37 -5.71 -18.12 5.07
CA GLY A 37 -4.26 -18.14 5.28
C GLY A 37 -3.54 -19.19 4.45
N ALA A 38 -4.11 -19.63 3.32
CA ALA A 38 -3.39 -20.45 2.36
C ALA A 38 -2.46 -19.53 1.54
N PRO A 39 -1.13 -19.72 1.59
CA PRO A 39 -0.16 -18.71 1.17
C PRO A 39 -0.20 -18.39 -0.33
N ARG A 40 -0.77 -19.28 -1.16
CA ARG A 40 -0.86 -19.12 -2.61
C ARG A 40 -2.30 -19.05 -3.15
N ALA A 41 -3.30 -19.04 -2.27
CA ALA A 41 -4.70 -19.08 -2.66
C ALA A 41 -5.29 -17.67 -2.91
N LEU A 42 -4.93 -17.04 -4.03
CA LEU A 42 -5.34 -15.66 -4.37
C LEU A 42 -6.82 -15.36 -4.12
N GLU A 43 -7.72 -16.24 -4.54
CA GLU A 43 -9.17 -16.00 -4.55
C GLU A 43 -9.81 -16.01 -3.15
N THR A 44 -9.17 -16.65 -2.17
CA THR A 44 -9.71 -16.80 -0.82
C THR A 44 -8.87 -16.12 0.26
N ASN A 45 -7.63 -15.72 -0.06
CA ASN A 45 -6.67 -15.18 0.89
C ASN A 45 -7.18 -13.89 1.54
N LEU A 46 -6.93 -13.74 2.85
CA LEU A 46 -7.39 -12.64 3.69
C LEU A 46 -6.99 -11.27 3.14
N TYR A 47 -5.76 -11.12 2.65
CA TYR A 47 -5.22 -9.84 2.19
C TYR A 47 -5.46 -9.57 0.69
N TRP A 48 -6.03 -10.53 -0.05
CA TRP A 48 -6.19 -10.41 -1.51
C TRP A 48 -7.62 -10.67 -2.03
N GLY A 49 -8.10 -11.92 -2.00
CA GLY A 49 -9.38 -12.32 -2.61
C GLY A 49 -10.59 -12.35 -1.67
N ALA A 50 -10.35 -12.30 -0.35
CA ALA A 50 -11.41 -12.20 0.67
C ALA A 50 -12.18 -10.87 0.57
N MET A 51 -13.26 -10.73 1.35
CA MET A 51 -14.19 -9.59 1.24
C MET A 51 -13.51 -8.21 1.26
N TYR A 52 -12.54 -8.03 2.16
CA TYR A 52 -11.74 -6.80 2.29
C TYR A 52 -10.31 -6.95 1.78
N GLY A 53 -10.02 -8.03 1.05
CA GLY A 53 -8.75 -8.24 0.38
C GLY A 53 -8.56 -7.27 -0.79
N ALA A 54 -7.29 -6.97 -1.10
CA ALA A 54 -6.89 -5.92 -2.03
C ALA A 54 -7.62 -5.99 -3.40
N GLU A 55 -7.53 -7.12 -4.11
CA GLU A 55 -8.15 -7.22 -5.44
C GLU A 55 -9.67 -7.21 -5.35
N ARG A 56 -10.25 -8.03 -4.47
CA ARG A 56 -11.69 -8.20 -4.38
C ARG A 56 -12.38 -6.89 -4.05
N PHE A 57 -11.83 -6.15 -3.09
CA PHE A 57 -12.40 -4.91 -2.60
C PHE A 57 -12.19 -3.77 -3.61
N LEU A 58 -10.94 -3.52 -4.04
CA LEU A 58 -10.64 -2.37 -4.92
C LEU A 58 -11.25 -2.53 -6.31
N SER A 59 -11.34 -3.75 -6.84
CA SER A 59 -12.02 -3.99 -8.13
C SER A 59 -13.52 -3.64 -8.10
N ARG A 60 -14.10 -3.50 -6.91
CA ARG A 60 -15.52 -3.16 -6.69
C ARG A 60 -15.71 -1.77 -6.08
N ALA A 61 -14.63 -1.10 -5.70
CA ALA A 61 -14.67 0.21 -5.06
C ALA A 61 -15.17 1.26 -6.07
N PRO A 62 -16.14 2.12 -5.71
CA PRO A 62 -16.61 3.18 -6.59
C PRO A 62 -15.47 4.09 -7.05
N GLY A 63 -15.42 4.38 -8.35
CA GLY A 63 -14.39 5.25 -8.93
C GLY A 63 -13.05 4.56 -9.18
N PHE A 64 -12.91 3.26 -8.92
CA PHE A 64 -11.74 2.47 -9.33
C PHE A 64 -12.07 1.66 -10.58
N LYS A 65 -11.17 1.70 -11.56
CA LYS A 65 -11.24 0.90 -12.79
C LYS A 65 -10.03 -0.01 -12.84
N VAL A 66 -10.26 -1.30 -13.03
CA VAL A 66 -9.18 -2.25 -13.30
C VAL A 66 -8.66 -2.03 -14.73
N VAL A 67 -7.35 -1.81 -14.84
CA VAL A 67 -6.62 -1.63 -16.10
C VAL A 67 -6.08 -2.97 -16.58
N SER A 68 -5.43 -3.73 -15.69
CA SER A 68 -4.90 -5.06 -15.99
C SER A 68 -4.94 -5.99 -14.78
N ARG A 69 -4.96 -7.30 -15.06
CA ARG A 69 -4.89 -8.39 -14.09
C ARG A 69 -3.97 -9.47 -14.68
N GLU A 70 -2.67 -9.32 -14.47
CA GLU A 70 -1.69 -10.22 -15.06
C GLU A 70 -1.30 -11.29 -14.05
N PRO A 71 -1.39 -12.58 -14.38
CA PRO A 71 -0.83 -13.62 -13.54
C PRO A 71 0.70 -13.48 -13.50
N GLY A 72 1.29 -13.84 -12.37
CA GLY A 72 2.73 -14.04 -12.30
C GLY A 72 3.20 -15.15 -13.24
N PRO A 73 4.44 -15.09 -13.76
CA PRO A 73 5.04 -16.22 -14.45
C PRO A 73 5.01 -17.50 -13.60
N GLU A 74 5.07 -18.65 -14.25
CA GLU A 74 5.16 -19.93 -13.55
C GLU A 74 6.36 -19.94 -12.58
N GLY A 75 6.11 -20.37 -11.34
CA GLY A 75 7.13 -20.37 -10.27
C GLY A 75 7.45 -19.02 -9.65
N SER A 76 6.85 -17.92 -10.12
CA SER A 76 7.03 -16.58 -9.55
C SER A 76 6.54 -16.51 -8.10
N VAL A 77 7.23 -15.70 -7.28
CA VAL A 77 6.79 -15.34 -5.93
C VAL A 77 5.69 -14.27 -5.95
N VAL A 78 5.64 -13.43 -6.99
CA VAL A 78 4.49 -12.56 -7.27
C VAL A 78 3.49 -13.36 -8.09
N LEU A 79 2.35 -13.67 -7.51
CA LEU A 79 1.32 -14.53 -8.09
C LEU A 79 0.38 -13.77 -9.05
N ARG A 80 0.21 -12.46 -8.83
CA ARG A 80 -0.62 -11.58 -9.65
C ARG A 80 -0.14 -10.12 -9.52
N GLU A 81 -0.09 -9.42 -10.64
CA GLU A 81 -0.04 -7.96 -10.68
C GLU A 81 -1.43 -7.43 -11.03
N LEU A 82 -1.93 -6.48 -10.22
CA LEU A 82 -3.19 -5.79 -10.45
C LEU A 82 -2.91 -4.30 -10.63
N VAL A 83 -3.29 -3.76 -11.78
CA VAL A 83 -3.24 -2.31 -12.01
C VAL A 83 -4.66 -1.75 -11.99
N LEU A 84 -4.90 -0.78 -11.12
CA LEU A 84 -6.14 0.02 -11.11
C LEU A 84 -5.83 1.49 -11.33
N GLU A 85 -6.77 2.18 -11.97
CA GLU A 85 -6.80 3.64 -12.03
C GLU A 85 -8.02 4.15 -11.29
N ARG A 86 -7.80 5.19 -10.47
CA ARG A 86 -8.89 5.92 -9.83
C ARG A 86 -9.33 7.08 -10.71
N THR A 87 -10.62 7.15 -11.02
CA THR A 87 -11.23 8.24 -11.77
C THR A 87 -11.18 9.54 -10.96
N PRO A 88 -10.51 10.60 -11.46
CA PRO A 88 -10.41 11.86 -10.73
C PRO A 88 -11.71 12.67 -10.76
N ALA A 89 -12.11 13.24 -9.61
CA ALA A 89 -13.12 14.30 -9.57
C ALA A 89 -12.49 15.66 -9.91
N ARG A 90 -13.33 16.70 -10.08
CA ARG A 90 -12.87 18.05 -10.40
C ARG A 90 -11.87 18.55 -9.34
N GLY A 91 -10.66 18.92 -9.78
CA GLY A 91 -9.59 19.42 -8.91
C GLY A 91 -8.74 18.32 -8.27
N GLU A 92 -9.04 17.04 -8.52
CA GLU A 92 -8.20 15.92 -8.07
C GLU A 92 -7.20 15.51 -9.17
N ARG A 93 -6.07 14.96 -8.74
CA ARG A 93 -5.10 14.33 -9.64
C ARG A 93 -5.51 12.89 -9.95
N PRO A 94 -5.18 12.38 -11.15
CA PRO A 94 -5.29 10.95 -11.43
C PRO A 94 -4.35 10.15 -10.51
N VAL A 95 -4.76 8.95 -10.10
CA VAL A 95 -3.97 8.05 -9.26
C VAL A 95 -4.01 6.66 -9.88
N ARG A 96 -2.84 6.04 -10.05
CA ARG A 96 -2.70 4.66 -10.50
C ARG A 96 -2.12 3.83 -9.37
N LEU A 97 -2.73 2.69 -9.10
CA LEU A 97 -2.24 1.71 -8.14
C LEU A 97 -1.74 0.49 -8.90
N ARG A 98 -0.49 0.11 -8.68
CA ARG A 98 0.06 -1.19 -9.07
C ARG A 98 0.24 -2.02 -7.81
N LEU A 99 -0.52 -3.11 -7.69
CA LEU A 99 -0.47 -4.00 -6.54
C LEU A 99 0.16 -5.33 -6.93
N HIS A 100 1.11 -5.78 -6.12
CA HIS A 100 1.80 -7.05 -6.27
C HIS A 100 1.33 -8.02 -5.18
N ALA A 101 0.68 -9.11 -5.61
CA ALA A 101 0.27 -10.20 -4.74
C ALA A 101 1.42 -11.18 -4.55
N TYR A 102 2.20 -11.02 -3.48
CA TYR A 102 3.28 -11.94 -3.15
C TYR A 102 2.73 -13.18 -2.45
N ALA A 103 3.19 -14.36 -2.82
CA ALA A 103 2.90 -15.59 -2.11
C ALA A 103 3.29 -15.45 -0.62
N GLY A 104 2.42 -15.89 0.29
CA GLY A 104 2.60 -15.71 1.74
C GLY A 104 3.81 -16.47 2.28
N ASP A 105 4.11 -17.63 1.69
CA ASP A 105 5.32 -18.43 1.93
C ASP A 105 6.60 -17.77 1.40
N ALA A 106 6.46 -16.67 0.65
CA ALA A 106 7.56 -15.86 0.11
C ALA A 106 7.56 -14.41 0.66
N ILE A 107 6.95 -14.18 1.84
CA ILE A 107 6.90 -12.84 2.47
C ILE A 107 8.28 -12.22 2.71
N ASP A 108 9.32 -13.04 2.89
CA ASP A 108 10.70 -12.57 3.03
C ASP A 108 11.20 -11.88 1.77
N THR A 109 10.87 -12.41 0.59
CA THR A 109 11.18 -11.78 -0.70
C THR A 109 10.36 -10.51 -0.88
N ALA A 110 9.09 -10.52 -0.51
CA ALA A 110 8.24 -9.33 -0.55
C ALA A 110 8.84 -8.20 0.30
N LEU A 111 9.32 -8.52 1.50
CA LEU A 111 9.97 -7.57 2.41
C LEU A 111 11.24 -6.99 1.80
N GLU A 112 12.10 -7.84 1.21
CA GLU A 112 13.33 -7.38 0.57
C GLU A 112 13.04 -6.45 -0.62
N ASP A 113 12.06 -6.81 -1.47
CA ASP A 113 11.67 -6.00 -2.62
C ASP A 113 11.05 -4.66 -2.20
N PHE A 114 10.19 -4.67 -1.18
CA PHE A 114 9.64 -3.45 -0.60
C PHE A 114 10.73 -2.53 -0.04
N LEU A 115 11.68 -3.07 0.73
CA LEU A 115 12.77 -2.28 1.30
C LEU A 115 13.74 -1.77 0.23
N ARG A 116 14.00 -2.55 -0.83
CA ARG A 116 14.75 -2.07 -2.02
C ARG A 116 14.02 -0.92 -2.71
N ALA A 117 12.70 -1.05 -2.90
CA ALA A 117 11.88 0.03 -3.45
C ALA A 117 11.97 1.28 -2.59
N ALA A 118 11.85 1.14 -1.26
CA ALA A 118 11.94 2.23 -0.29
C ALA A 118 13.31 2.93 -0.29
N ALA A 119 14.38 2.16 -0.52
CA ALA A 119 15.74 2.66 -0.72
C ALA A 119 15.97 3.34 -2.09
N GLY A 120 14.93 3.43 -2.93
CA GLY A 120 14.91 4.19 -4.18
C GLY A 120 15.09 3.37 -5.45
N ALA A 121 14.93 2.03 -5.39
CA ALA A 121 14.87 1.20 -6.60
C ALA A 121 13.57 1.40 -7.40
N SER A 122 12.51 1.90 -6.77
CA SER A 122 11.23 2.18 -7.43
C SER A 122 11.12 3.63 -7.92
N ARG A 123 10.39 3.78 -9.03
CA ARG A 123 10.01 5.08 -9.61
C ARG A 123 8.64 5.57 -9.16
N ALA A 124 7.91 4.79 -8.38
CA ALA A 124 6.61 5.18 -7.85
C ALA A 124 6.73 6.45 -6.98
N ASP A 125 5.65 7.23 -6.94
CA ASP A 125 5.56 8.44 -6.12
C ASP A 125 5.27 8.10 -4.66
N LEU A 126 4.67 6.94 -4.39
CA LEU A 126 4.34 6.43 -3.06
C LEU A 126 4.46 4.91 -3.02
N LEU A 127 5.09 4.38 -1.97
CA LEU A 127 5.21 2.95 -1.73
C LEU A 127 4.33 2.53 -0.56
N VAL A 128 3.70 1.37 -0.66
CA VAL A 128 2.80 0.86 0.37
C VAL A 128 3.08 -0.60 0.67
N TRP A 129 3.31 -0.92 1.93
CA TRP A 129 3.22 -2.30 2.43
C TRP A 129 1.84 -2.51 3.05
N ALA A 130 1.16 -3.60 2.70
CA ALA A 130 -0.14 -3.95 3.27
C ALA A 130 -0.24 -5.45 3.56
N GLY A 131 -0.14 -5.84 4.82
CA GLY A 131 -0.18 -7.24 5.24
C GLY A 131 0.45 -7.44 6.62
N HIS A 132 0.89 -8.67 6.88
CA HIS A 132 1.62 -9.01 8.10
C HIS A 132 2.90 -8.18 8.24
N ASP A 133 3.27 -7.79 9.46
CA ASP A 133 4.54 -7.12 9.72
C ASP A 133 5.64 -8.17 9.86
N ARG A 134 6.35 -8.43 8.75
CA ARG A 134 7.38 -9.49 8.75
C ARG A 134 8.56 -9.16 9.66
N LEU A 135 8.80 -7.89 9.99
CA LEU A 135 9.87 -7.48 10.90
C LEU A 135 9.53 -7.77 12.38
N MET A 136 8.28 -8.19 12.68
CA MET A 136 7.95 -8.77 13.99
C MET A 136 8.52 -10.17 14.20
N ASP A 137 8.80 -10.90 13.12
CA ASP A 137 9.18 -12.31 13.19
C ASP A 137 10.69 -12.54 13.01
N ARG A 138 11.40 -11.55 12.47
CA ARG A 138 12.79 -11.68 12.07
C ARG A 138 13.51 -10.33 12.00
N GLU A 139 14.83 -10.41 12.04
CA GLU A 139 15.70 -9.28 11.76
C GLU A 139 15.56 -8.78 10.31
N PRO A 140 15.72 -7.46 10.07
CA PRO A 140 15.63 -6.87 8.74
C PRO A 140 16.70 -7.40 7.79
N PRO A 141 16.37 -7.65 6.51
CA PRO A 141 17.37 -8.00 5.51
C PRO A 141 18.33 -6.82 5.26
N GLN A 142 19.55 -7.15 4.85
CA GLN A 142 20.54 -6.14 4.49
C GLN A 142 20.21 -5.59 3.10
N VAL A 143 19.72 -4.34 3.04
CA VAL A 143 19.41 -3.64 1.79
C VAL A 143 20.39 -2.51 1.57
N LYS A 144 20.98 -2.46 0.37
CA LYS A 144 21.88 -1.37 -0.04
C LYS A 144 21.08 -0.26 -0.69
N MET A 145 21.33 0.98 -0.29
CA MET A 145 20.83 2.15 -0.98
C MET A 145 21.66 2.37 -2.26
N PRO A 146 21.05 2.40 -3.46
CA PRO A 146 21.79 2.69 -4.68
C PRO A 146 22.38 4.11 -4.64
N PRO A 147 23.59 4.32 -5.17
CA PRO A 147 24.17 5.66 -5.25
C PRO A 147 23.27 6.63 -6.03
N GLY A 148 23.00 7.81 -5.46
CA GLY A 148 22.14 8.83 -6.08
C GLY A 148 20.65 8.48 -6.10
N ALA A 149 20.22 7.43 -5.39
CA ALA A 149 18.81 7.13 -5.22
C ALA A 149 18.11 8.21 -4.40
N THR A 150 16.88 8.55 -4.79
CA THR A 150 16.00 9.41 -4.01
C THR A 150 15.02 8.51 -3.25
N PRO A 151 15.11 8.43 -1.91
CA PRO A 151 14.16 7.66 -1.11
C PRO A 151 12.72 8.16 -1.32
N ARG A 152 11.77 7.23 -1.30
CA ARG A 152 10.36 7.53 -1.57
C ARG A 152 9.57 7.70 -0.27
N PRO A 153 8.44 8.44 -0.30
CA PRO A 153 7.49 8.38 0.80
C PRO A 153 6.91 6.96 0.91
N VAL A 154 6.70 6.51 2.14
CA VAL A 154 6.29 5.13 2.45
C VAL A 154 5.10 5.11 3.39
N VAL A 155 4.15 4.23 3.12
CA VAL A 155 3.07 3.85 4.04
C VAL A 155 3.22 2.38 4.40
N VAL A 156 3.13 2.04 5.69
CA VAL A 156 3.13 0.64 6.14
C VAL A 156 1.85 0.37 6.93
N LEU A 157 0.94 -0.35 6.29
CA LEU A 157 -0.28 -0.89 6.90
C LEU A 157 0.03 -2.31 7.37
N ALA A 158 0.51 -2.42 8.61
CA ALA A 158 0.81 -3.68 9.28
C ALA A 158 0.66 -3.50 10.80
N CYS A 159 0.80 -4.54 11.59
CA CYS A 159 0.79 -4.44 13.05
C CYS A 159 2.06 -3.75 13.57
N MET A 160 1.92 -2.73 14.42
CA MET A 160 3.05 -2.09 15.13
C MET A 160 4.19 -1.58 14.21
N SER A 161 3.88 -1.16 12.98
CA SER A 161 4.90 -0.81 11.99
C SER A 161 5.76 0.39 12.37
N GLU A 162 5.31 1.28 13.28
CA GLU A 162 6.14 2.34 13.85
C GLU A 162 7.36 1.77 14.60
N GLN A 163 7.15 0.66 15.33
CA GLN A 163 8.19 0.04 16.13
C GLN A 163 9.17 -0.77 15.26
N TYR A 164 8.66 -1.51 14.29
CA TYR A 164 9.47 -2.47 13.52
C TYR A 164 9.99 -1.90 12.20
N PHE A 165 9.11 -1.38 11.33
CA PHE A 165 9.53 -0.74 10.09
C PHE A 165 10.16 0.64 10.30
N GLY A 166 9.71 1.42 11.28
CA GLY A 166 10.15 2.79 11.51
C GLY A 166 11.68 2.97 11.53
N PRO A 167 12.42 2.23 12.37
CA PRO A 167 13.88 2.30 12.42
C PRO A 167 14.56 1.91 11.10
N VAL A 168 14.05 0.87 10.42
CA VAL A 168 14.60 0.38 9.14
C VAL A 168 14.42 1.41 8.03
N LEU A 169 13.21 1.96 7.89
CA LEU A 169 12.91 3.00 6.90
C LEU A 169 13.74 4.26 7.13
N LYS A 170 13.93 4.65 8.40
CA LYS A 170 14.81 5.78 8.76
C LYS A 170 16.26 5.51 8.36
N ALA A 171 16.77 4.31 8.59
CA ALA A 171 18.13 3.93 8.18
C ALA A 171 18.33 3.93 6.66
N LEU A 172 17.26 3.64 5.90
CA LEU A 172 17.24 3.71 4.43
C LEU A 172 17.02 5.13 3.89
N GLY A 173 16.81 6.12 4.75
CA GLY A 173 16.51 7.50 4.36
C GLY A 173 15.12 7.71 3.77
N SER A 174 14.25 6.69 3.79
CA SER A 174 12.85 6.79 3.34
C SER A 174 12.04 7.69 4.28
N THR A 175 10.97 8.29 3.77
CA THR A 175 10.10 9.19 4.55
C THR A 175 8.79 8.47 4.88
N PRO A 176 8.59 7.96 6.11
CA PRO A 176 7.31 7.39 6.48
C PRO A 176 6.22 8.46 6.49
N ILE A 177 5.09 8.18 5.83
CA ILE A 177 3.93 9.06 5.74
C ILE A 177 2.76 8.52 6.58
N ALA A 178 2.65 7.20 6.72
CA ALA A 178 1.79 6.56 7.70
C ALA A 178 2.39 5.24 8.20
N LEU A 179 2.36 5.07 9.51
CA LEU A 179 2.75 3.86 10.24
C LEU A 179 1.67 3.58 11.31
N THR A 180 1.75 2.43 11.96
CA THR A 180 0.81 1.98 12.98
C THR A 180 1.51 1.71 14.31
N ARG A 181 0.79 1.85 15.42
CA ARG A 181 1.30 1.75 16.79
C ARG A 181 0.80 0.51 17.53
N THR A 182 -0.22 -0.15 17.00
CA THR A 182 -0.89 -1.28 17.64
C THR A 182 -1.09 -2.40 16.62
N LEU A 183 -1.59 -3.54 17.10
CA LEU A 183 -2.18 -4.55 16.22
C LEU A 183 -3.36 -3.92 15.46
N MET A 184 -3.51 -4.28 14.19
CA MET A 184 -4.54 -3.74 13.32
C MET A 184 -4.81 -4.65 12.12
N ALA A 185 -5.95 -4.47 11.45
CA ALA A 185 -6.29 -5.20 10.23
C ALA A 185 -5.82 -4.42 8.97
N PRO A 186 -4.83 -4.91 8.20
CA PRO A 186 -4.24 -4.20 7.06
C PRO A 186 -5.05 -4.42 5.77
N GLU A 187 -6.30 -3.99 5.76
CA GLU A 187 -7.27 -4.31 4.72
C GLU A 187 -7.43 -3.21 3.65
N ALA A 188 -8.04 -3.56 2.52
CA ALA A 188 -8.05 -2.75 1.30
C ALA A 188 -8.83 -1.42 1.36
N TYR A 189 -9.75 -1.24 2.32
CA TYR A 189 -10.42 0.06 2.51
C TYR A 189 -9.43 1.15 2.93
N LEU A 190 -8.29 0.79 3.51
CA LEU A 190 -7.22 1.73 3.80
C LEU A 190 -6.49 2.16 2.52
N LEU A 191 -6.31 1.25 1.56
CA LEU A 191 -5.75 1.57 0.24
C LEU A 191 -6.69 2.48 -0.55
N GLU A 192 -8.01 2.26 -0.47
CA GLU A 192 -9.02 3.14 -1.07
C GLU A 192 -8.96 4.56 -0.48
N ALA A 193 -8.95 4.67 0.86
CA ALA A 193 -8.86 5.94 1.56
C ALA A 193 -7.54 6.68 1.26
N LEU A 194 -6.43 5.94 1.21
CA LEU A 194 -5.12 6.43 0.83
C LEU A 194 -5.15 7.03 -0.58
N ALA A 195 -5.54 6.26 -1.59
CA ALA A 195 -5.57 6.71 -2.99
C ALA A 195 -6.49 7.92 -3.20
N SER A 196 -7.65 7.94 -2.54
CA SER A 196 -8.58 9.08 -2.58
C SER A 196 -7.96 10.34 -1.98
N THR A 197 -7.18 10.20 -0.92
CA THR A 197 -6.52 11.33 -0.24
C THR A 197 -5.30 11.82 -1.02
N VAL A 198 -4.50 10.91 -1.57
CA VAL A 198 -3.37 11.22 -2.44
C VAL A 198 -3.80 12.01 -3.68
N ALA A 199 -4.97 11.68 -4.23
CA ALA A 199 -5.53 12.40 -5.36
C ALA A 199 -5.84 13.87 -5.05
N ARG A 200 -6.30 14.17 -3.84
CA ARG A 200 -6.64 15.53 -3.39
C ARG A 200 -5.43 16.32 -2.92
N HIS A 201 -4.52 15.69 -2.18
CA HIS A 201 -3.55 16.40 -1.37
C HIS A 201 -2.09 16.19 -1.77
N GLY A 202 -1.73 15.09 -2.42
CA GLY A 202 -0.31 14.71 -2.50
C GLY A 202 -0.02 13.35 -1.85
N PRO A 203 1.05 12.67 -2.27
CA PRO A 203 1.59 11.54 -1.52
C PRO A 203 2.38 11.97 -0.27
N THR A 204 2.60 13.27 -0.06
CA THR A 204 3.51 13.82 0.97
C THR A 204 2.80 14.59 2.08
N GLU A 205 1.48 14.39 2.26
CA GLU A 205 0.66 15.10 3.26
C GLU A 205 0.27 14.18 4.43
N PRO A 206 1.17 13.92 5.39
CA PRO A 206 0.97 12.89 6.43
C PRO A 206 -0.25 13.16 7.32
N LYS A 207 -0.56 14.43 7.61
CA LYS A 207 -1.74 14.77 8.42
C LYS A 207 -3.05 14.40 7.71
N ALA A 208 -3.18 14.74 6.43
CA ALA A 208 -4.37 14.43 5.63
C ALA A 208 -4.54 12.91 5.47
N LEU A 209 -3.45 12.21 5.14
CA LEU A 209 -3.44 10.76 4.96
C LEU A 209 -3.77 10.04 6.27
N ARG A 210 -3.19 10.46 7.39
CA ARG A 210 -3.51 9.91 8.71
C ARG A 210 -4.99 10.09 9.06
N THR A 211 -5.56 11.27 8.85
CA THR A 211 -6.97 11.53 9.14
C THR A 211 -7.87 10.59 8.32
N ALA A 212 -7.62 10.47 7.02
CA ALA A 212 -8.41 9.59 6.15
C ALA A 212 -8.30 8.10 6.54
N LEU A 213 -7.10 7.65 6.90
CA LEU A 213 -6.87 6.27 7.37
C LEU A 213 -7.60 6.01 8.70
N VAL A 214 -7.56 6.95 9.64
CA VAL A 214 -8.28 6.86 10.93
C VAL A 214 -9.79 6.77 10.69
N GLU A 215 -10.35 7.63 9.85
CA GLU A 215 -11.78 7.65 9.53
C GLU A 215 -12.23 6.35 8.85
N ALA A 216 -11.47 5.88 7.86
CA ALA A 216 -11.75 4.62 7.17
C ALA A 216 -11.68 3.43 8.14
N TYR A 217 -10.63 3.36 8.95
CA TYR A 217 -10.46 2.29 9.93
C TYR A 217 -11.58 2.29 10.98
N ALA A 218 -11.93 3.46 11.53
CA ALA A 218 -13.03 3.60 12.48
C ALA A 218 -14.36 3.07 11.91
N ARG A 219 -14.66 3.43 10.65
CA ARG A 219 -15.88 2.99 9.95
C ARG A 219 -15.93 1.48 9.76
N TYR A 220 -14.86 0.86 9.26
CA TYR A 220 -14.85 -0.56 8.94
C TYR A 220 -14.73 -1.44 10.19
N GLN A 221 -13.92 -1.04 11.16
CA GLN A 221 -13.76 -1.77 12.43
C GLN A 221 -14.87 -1.48 13.43
N ARG A 222 -15.77 -0.53 13.13
CA ARG A 222 -16.90 -0.13 14.00
C ARG A 222 -16.44 0.31 15.39
N ILE A 223 -15.37 1.10 15.42
CA ILE A 223 -14.81 1.69 16.65
C ILE A 223 -14.87 3.21 16.59
N SER A 224 -14.71 3.88 17.74
CA SER A 224 -14.70 5.34 17.76
C SER A 224 -13.49 5.91 16.98
N PRO A 225 -13.61 7.10 16.37
CA PRO A 225 -12.47 7.78 15.74
C PRO A 225 -11.30 8.00 16.69
N ARG A 226 -11.55 8.15 18.00
CA ARG A 226 -10.50 8.24 19.02
C ARG A 226 -9.71 6.94 19.16
N ALA A 227 -10.40 5.79 19.19
CA ALA A 227 -9.77 4.47 19.27
C ALA A 227 -9.03 4.14 17.97
N ALA A 228 -9.62 4.38 16.80
CA ALA A 228 -8.90 4.27 15.53
C ALA A 228 -7.69 5.22 15.49
N GLY A 229 -7.84 6.42 16.06
CA GLY A 229 -6.78 7.41 16.20
C GLY A 229 -5.57 6.92 17.00
N SER A 230 -5.69 5.95 17.91
CA SER A 230 -4.53 5.38 18.61
C SER A 230 -3.76 4.36 17.77
N VAL A 231 -4.38 3.79 16.73
CA VAL A 231 -3.76 2.79 15.85
C VAL A 231 -2.70 3.43 14.96
N PHE A 232 -2.89 4.68 14.51
CA PHE A 232 -2.02 5.33 13.54
C PHE A 232 -1.04 6.30 14.20
N SER A 233 0.23 6.23 13.79
CA SER A 233 1.33 7.09 14.22
C SER A 233 1.03 8.57 14.05
N LYS A 234 1.56 9.40 14.95
CA LYS A 234 1.49 10.87 14.85
C LYS A 234 2.76 11.41 14.20
N LEU A 235 2.96 11.06 12.93
CA LEU A 235 4.12 11.51 12.17
C LEU A 235 4.02 13.02 11.93
N VAL A 236 5.14 13.70 12.04
CA VAL A 236 5.29 15.11 11.69
C VAL A 236 5.95 15.15 10.32
N ALA A 237 5.57 16.11 9.47
CA ALA A 237 6.30 16.35 8.23
C ALA A 237 7.78 16.62 8.57
N PRO A 238 8.72 16.08 7.79
CA PRO A 238 10.14 16.33 7.98
C PRO A 238 10.48 17.83 7.86
#